data_AF-A0A2M8MYW8-F1
#
_entry.id   AF-A0A2M8MYW8-F1
#
_cell.length_a   1.000
_cell.length_b   1.000
_cell.length_c   1.000
_cell.angle_alpha   90.00
_cell.angle_beta   90.00
_cell.angle_gamma   90.00
#
_symmetry.space_group_name_H-M   'P 1'
#
loop_
_entity.id
_entity.type
_entity.pdbx_description
1 polymer ?
#
loop_
_entity_poly.entity_id
_entity_poly.type
_entity_poly.pdbx_seq_one_letter_code
_entity_poly.pdbx_strand_id
1 'polypeptide(L)'
;MRYLRYVLLAVLAISLLTLALANRGVVTLRALPDDLATFSGFGWQVDLPLYVVIFASILAGVLIGFVWEWFREHKHRAYASTKAREVSKLERELAVMRDTKPEAQDDVLALLDQRKAG
;
A
#
# COMPACT_ATOMS: atom_id res chain seq x y z
N MET A 1 11.42 -0.54 -24.54
CA MET A 1 10.76 -0.81 -23.25
C MET A 1 9.22 -0.86 -23.29
N ARG A 2 8.52 0.08 -23.96
CA ARG A 2 7.03 0.04 -24.05
C ARG A 2 6.49 -1.16 -24.85
N TYR A 3 7.14 -1.53 -25.94
CA TYR A 3 6.72 -2.67 -26.77
C TYR A 3 6.68 -3.99 -26.02
N LEU A 4 7.70 -4.30 -25.20
CA LEU A 4 7.73 -5.53 -24.41
C LEU A 4 6.56 -5.61 -23.43
N ARG A 5 6.20 -4.47 -22.81
CA ARG A 5 5.02 -4.37 -21.94
C ARG A 5 3.73 -4.63 -22.72
N TYR A 6 3.58 -4.06 -23.92
CA TYR A 6 2.40 -4.32 -24.76
C TYR A 6 2.31 -5.75 -25.25
N VAL A 7 3.45 -6.37 -25.62
CA VAL A 7 3.49 -7.79 -26.01
C VAL A 7 3.08 -8.67 -24.84
N LEU A 8 3.61 -8.42 -23.63
CA LEU A 8 3.20 -9.13 -22.43
C LEU A 8 1.70 -8.98 -22.14
N LEU A 9 1.17 -7.76 -22.24
CA LEU A 9 -0.27 -7.51 -22.05
C LEU A 9 -1.12 -8.18 -23.13
N ALA A 10 -0.66 -8.19 -24.39
CA ALA A 10 -1.37 -8.84 -25.49
C ALA A 10 -1.41 -10.36 -25.29
N VAL A 11 -0.27 -10.97 -24.93
CA VAL A 11 -0.21 -12.41 -24.61
C VAL A 11 -1.12 -12.73 -23.43
N LEU A 12 -1.08 -11.93 -22.36
CA LEU A 12 -1.97 -12.10 -21.22
C LEU A 12 -3.45 -11.99 -21.63
N ALA A 13 -3.81 -10.97 -22.42
CA ALA A 13 -5.17 -10.75 -22.89
C ALA A 13 -5.66 -11.92 -23.76
N ILE A 14 -4.83 -12.42 -24.67
CA ILE A 14 -5.15 -13.60 -25.50
C ILE A 14 -5.36 -14.81 -24.61
N SER A 15 -4.46 -15.09 -23.65
CA SER A 15 -4.61 -16.21 -22.72
C SER A 15 -5.92 -16.14 -21.92
N LEU A 16 -6.25 -14.95 -21.40
CA LEU A 16 -7.51 -14.71 -20.68
C LEU A 16 -8.73 -14.92 -21.59
N LEU A 17 -8.67 -14.44 -22.83
CA LEU A 17 -9.74 -14.63 -23.80
C LEU A 17 -9.92 -16.11 -24.16
N THR A 18 -8.84 -16.85 -24.39
CA THR A 18 -8.87 -18.29 -24.66
C THR A 18 -9.46 -19.04 -23.47
N LEU A 19 -9.04 -18.70 -22.25
CA LEU A 19 -9.60 -19.29 -21.03
C LEU A 19 -11.12 -19.01 -20.92
N ALA A 20 -11.55 -17.79 -21.26
CA ALA A 20 -12.95 -17.42 -21.22
C ALA A 20 -13.79 -18.19 -22.25
N LEU A 21 -13.31 -18.28 -23.50
CA LEU A 21 -13.99 -19.02 -24.57
C LEU A 21 -14.03 -20.52 -24.30
N ALA A 22 -12.94 -21.10 -23.78
CA ALA A 22 -12.86 -22.51 -23.41
C ALA A 22 -13.81 -22.85 -22.24
N ASN A 23 -13.94 -21.94 -21.27
CA ASN A 23 -14.74 -22.14 -20.06
C ASN A 23 -16.06 -21.34 -20.10
N ARG A 24 -16.76 -21.42 -21.24
CA ARG A 24 -18.12 -20.85 -21.41
C ARG A 24 -19.22 -21.66 -20.72
N GLY A 25 -18.88 -22.77 -20.07
CA GLY A 25 -19.82 -23.61 -19.35
C GLY A 25 -20.54 -22.81 -18.26
N VAL A 26 -21.86 -22.96 -18.19
CA VAL A 26 -22.69 -22.33 -17.16
C VAL A 26 -22.55 -23.13 -15.87
N VAL A 27 -22.29 -22.44 -14.77
CA VAL A 27 -22.20 -23.01 -13.43
C VAL A 27 -23.21 -22.30 -12.54
N THR A 28 -23.97 -23.08 -11.77
CA THR A 28 -24.88 -22.57 -10.75
C THR A 28 -24.11 -22.24 -9.49
N LEU A 29 -24.06 -20.97 -9.12
CA LEU A 29 -23.57 -20.52 -7.84
C LEU A 29 -24.72 -20.51 -6.85
N ARG A 30 -24.58 -21.28 -5.76
CA ARG A 30 -25.55 -21.34 -4.66
C ARG A 30 -24.97 -20.63 -3.45
N ALA A 31 -25.74 -19.71 -2.87
CA ALA A 31 -25.31 -18.97 -1.68
C ALA A 31 -25.35 -19.83 -0.42
N LEU A 32 -26.30 -20.77 -0.37
CA LEU A 32 -26.43 -21.75 0.70
C LEU A 32 -26.50 -23.17 0.14
N PRO A 33 -26.00 -24.17 0.88
CA PRO A 33 -26.33 -25.57 0.66
C PRO A 33 -27.84 -25.82 0.72
N ASP A 34 -28.33 -26.78 -0.04
CA ASP A 34 -29.77 -27.04 -0.21
C ASP A 34 -30.48 -27.35 1.12
N ASP A 35 -29.83 -28.07 2.02
CA ASP A 35 -30.37 -28.40 3.36
C ASP A 35 -30.59 -27.13 4.21
N LEU A 36 -29.67 -26.16 4.11
CA LEU A 36 -29.75 -24.90 4.84
C LEU A 36 -30.69 -23.90 4.17
N ALA A 37 -30.77 -23.91 2.84
CA ALA A 37 -31.74 -23.12 2.08
C ALA A 37 -33.18 -23.51 2.43
N THR A 38 -33.43 -24.82 2.58
CA THR A 38 -34.73 -25.35 2.97
C THR A 38 -35.11 -24.95 4.41
N PHE A 39 -34.15 -24.94 5.32
CA PHE A 39 -34.36 -24.53 6.72
C PHE A 39 -34.56 -23.01 6.88
N SER A 40 -33.77 -22.20 6.17
CA SER A 40 -33.82 -20.73 6.25
C SER A 40 -34.92 -20.09 5.38
N GLY A 41 -35.51 -20.87 4.46
CA GLY A 41 -36.43 -20.35 3.43
C GLY A 41 -35.74 -19.46 2.39
N PHE A 42 -34.41 -19.33 2.42
CA PHE A 42 -33.63 -18.47 1.54
C PHE A 42 -32.68 -19.30 0.66
N GLY A 43 -32.99 -19.39 -0.63
CA GLY A 43 -32.25 -20.21 -1.61
C GLY A 43 -31.77 -19.38 -2.80
N TRP A 44 -30.91 -18.38 -2.55
CA TRP A 44 -30.36 -17.58 -3.63
C TRP A 44 -29.36 -18.40 -4.46
N GLN A 45 -29.65 -18.51 -5.76
CA GLN A 45 -28.78 -19.12 -6.75
C GLN A 45 -28.73 -18.28 -8.02
N VAL A 46 -27.60 -18.32 -8.72
CA VAL A 46 -27.40 -17.61 -9.97
C VAL A 46 -26.59 -18.46 -10.94
N ASP A 47 -27.04 -18.52 -12.19
CA ASP A 47 -26.37 -19.24 -13.26
C ASP A 47 -25.49 -18.28 -14.06
N LEU A 48 -24.18 -18.52 -14.05
CA LEU A 48 -23.21 -17.66 -14.73
C LEU A 48 -22.15 -18.53 -15.42
N PRO A 49 -21.58 -18.06 -16.55
CA PRO A 49 -20.44 -18.74 -17.15
C PRO A 49 -19.25 -18.80 -16.20
N LEU A 50 -18.54 -19.93 -16.16
CA LEU A 50 -17.41 -20.18 -15.26
C LEU A 50 -16.32 -19.11 -15.35
N TYR A 51 -16.03 -18.61 -16.56
CA TYR A 51 -15.03 -17.55 -16.73
C TYR A 51 -15.37 -16.25 -15.99
N VAL A 52 -16.65 -15.91 -15.86
CA VAL A 52 -17.11 -14.73 -15.12
C VAL A 52 -16.78 -14.91 -13.64
N VAL A 53 -17.05 -16.09 -13.10
CA VAL A 53 -16.77 -16.43 -11.70
C VAL A 53 -15.29 -16.35 -11.39
N ILE A 54 -14.44 -16.92 -12.26
CA ILE A 54 -12.98 -16.89 -12.09
C ILE A 54 -12.46 -15.45 -12.14
N PHE A 55 -12.90 -14.64 -13.11
CA PHE A 55 -12.40 -13.27 -13.21
C PHE A 55 -12.89 -12.39 -12.06
N ALA A 56 -14.15 -12.55 -11.65
CA ALA A 56 -14.71 -11.84 -10.50
C ALA A 56 -13.98 -12.21 -9.20
N SER A 57 -13.64 -13.49 -8.99
CA SER A 57 -12.94 -13.93 -7.79
C SER A 57 -11.49 -13.41 -7.73
N ILE A 58 -10.79 -13.39 -8.86
CA ILE A 58 -9.46 -12.77 -8.96
C ILE A 58 -9.56 -11.28 -8.63
N LEU A 59 -10.50 -10.56 -9.25
CA LEU A 59 -10.68 -9.13 -9.01
C LEU A 59 -11.04 -8.83 -7.56
N ALA A 60 -11.96 -9.60 -6.97
CA ALA A 60 -12.32 -9.50 -5.57
C ALA A 60 -11.11 -9.77 -4.66
N GLY A 61 -10.31 -10.81 -4.95
CA GLY A 61 -9.09 -11.13 -4.20
C GLY A 61 -8.05 -10.01 -4.26
N VAL A 62 -7.86 -9.39 -5.43
CA VAL A 62 -6.98 -8.23 -5.59
C VAL A 62 -7.49 -7.03 -4.79
N LEU A 63 -8.80 -6.74 -4.84
CA LEU A 63 -9.41 -5.66 -4.06
C LEU A 63 -9.26 -5.90 -2.56
N ILE A 64 -9.52 -7.11 -2.08
CA ILE A 64 -9.34 -7.49 -0.68
C ILE A 64 -7.88 -7.35 -0.27
N GLY A 65 -6.95 -7.84 -1.10
CA GLY A 65 -5.51 -7.68 -0.87
C GLY A 65 -5.09 -6.21 -0.81
N PHE A 66 -5.64 -5.37 -1.69
CA PHE A 66 -5.40 -3.94 -1.67
C PHE A 66 -5.96 -3.26 -0.42
N VAL A 67 -7.18 -3.59 0.00
CA VAL A 67 -7.80 -3.08 1.24
C VAL A 67 -7.01 -3.51 2.47
N TRP A 68 -6.51 -4.75 2.50
CA TRP A 68 -5.67 -5.26 3.57
C TRP A 68 -4.32 -4.54 3.63
N GLU A 69 -3.65 -4.39 2.48
CA GLU A 69 -2.39 -3.65 2.37
C GLU A 69 -2.58 -2.18 2.77
N TRP A 70 -3.69 -1.57 2.36
CA TRP A 70 -4.06 -0.21 2.75
C TRP A 70 -4.25 -0.07 4.27
N PHE A 71 -4.97 -1.00 4.91
CA PHE A 71 -5.15 -1.00 6.37
C PHE A 71 -3.82 -1.22 7.10
N ARG A 72 -2.92 -2.03 6.53
CA ARG A 72 -1.56 -2.25 7.02
C ARG A 72 -0.69 -0.99 6.93
N GLU A 73 -0.69 -0.34 5.76
CA GLU A 73 0.10 0.86 5.44
C GLU A 73 -0.38 2.10 6.24
N HIS A 74 -1.67 2.18 6.56
CA HIS A 74 -2.23 3.30 7.33
C HIS A 74 -1.62 3.48 8.72
N LYS A 75 -1.06 2.41 9.30
CA LYS A 75 -0.41 2.45 10.60
C LYS A 75 0.95 3.20 10.57
N HIS A 76 1.56 3.39 9.40
CA HIS A 76 2.87 4.06 9.27
C HIS A 76 2.78 5.54 8.88
N ARG A 77 1.69 5.97 8.24
CA ARG A 77 1.49 7.40 7.91
C ARG A 77 1.34 8.30 9.14
N ALA A 78 0.88 7.75 10.27
CA ALA A 78 0.83 8.48 11.54
C ALA A 78 2.22 8.76 12.13
N TYR A 79 3.21 7.90 11.86
CA TYR A 79 4.57 8.01 12.39
C TYR A 79 5.45 8.99 11.60
N ALA A 80 5.27 9.06 10.29
CA ALA A 80 6.01 9.99 9.43
C ALA A 80 5.68 11.45 9.73
N SER A 81 4.42 11.77 10.05
CA SER A 81 4.01 13.14 10.37
C SER A 81 4.44 13.58 11.78
N THR A 82 4.45 12.67 12.76
CA THR A 82 4.97 12.95 14.12
C THR A 82 6.48 13.10 14.11
N LYS A 83 7.22 12.23 13.41
CA LYS A 83 8.67 12.34 13.31
C LYS A 83 9.13 13.59 12.54
N ALA A 84 8.44 13.97 11.46
CA ALA A 84 8.75 15.21 10.75
C ALA A 84 8.55 16.46 11.64
N ARG A 85 7.51 16.46 12.50
CA ARG A 85 7.29 17.53 13.48
C ARG A 85 8.35 17.56 14.58
N GLU A 86 8.75 16.40 15.10
CA GLU A 86 9.84 16.29 16.09
C GLU A 86 11.17 16.81 15.54
N VAL A 87 11.54 16.43 14.31
CA VAL A 87 12.76 16.92 13.65
C VAL A 87 12.73 18.43 13.46
N SER A 88 11.62 18.98 12.97
CA SER A 88 11.49 20.45 12.78
C SER A 88 11.55 21.24 14.10
N LYS A 89 11.12 20.62 15.22
CA LYS A 89 11.19 21.22 16.55
C LYS A 89 12.62 21.20 17.09
N LEU A 90 13.31 20.07 16.95
CA LEU A 90 14.71 19.92 17.32
C LEU A 90 15.62 20.84 16.52
N GLU A 91 15.39 21.00 15.22
CA GLU A 91 16.14 21.94 14.37
C GLU A 91 15.95 23.40 14.80
N ARG A 92 14.72 23.78 15.19
CA ARG A 92 14.45 25.11 15.75
C ARG A 92 15.11 25.32 17.10
N GLU A 93 15.07 24.33 17.99
CA GLU A 93 15.73 24.40 19.29
C GLU A 93 17.26 24.50 19.13
N LEU A 94 17.85 23.77 18.17
CA LEU A 94 19.27 23.90 17.82
C LEU A 94 19.59 25.26 17.21
N ALA A 95 18.74 25.80 16.34
CA ALA A 95 18.93 27.13 15.76
C ALA A 95 18.91 28.21 16.84
N VAL A 96 17.94 28.15 17.77
CA VAL A 96 17.86 29.09 18.91
C VAL A 96 19.06 28.93 19.84
N MET A 97 19.50 27.70 20.16
CA MET A 97 20.69 27.49 20.98
C MET A 97 21.98 27.96 20.32
N ARG A 98 22.09 27.86 18.98
CA ARG A 98 23.22 28.40 18.22
C ARG A 98 23.21 29.93 18.17
N ASP A 99 22.04 30.55 17.98
CA ASP A 99 21.90 32.02 18.00
C ASP A 99 22.08 32.61 19.40
N THR A 100 21.75 31.87 20.46
CA THR A 100 21.90 32.34 21.86
C THR A 100 23.32 32.14 22.41
N LYS A 101 24.20 31.41 21.70
CA LYS A 101 25.62 31.24 22.09
C LYS A 101 26.64 31.79 21.07
N PRO A 102 26.64 33.09 20.73
CA PRO A 102 27.75 33.70 20.00
C PRO A 102 29.00 33.83 20.91
N GLU A 103 28.84 34.34 22.13
CA GLU A 103 29.98 34.74 22.98
C GLU A 103 30.82 33.56 23.49
N ALA A 104 30.20 32.41 23.80
CA ALA A 104 30.92 31.26 24.34
C ALA A 104 31.80 30.53 23.30
N GLN A 105 31.51 30.67 22.00
CA GLN A 105 32.35 30.10 20.93
C GLN A 105 33.57 30.98 20.68
N ASP A 106 33.38 32.30 20.69
CA ASP A 106 34.47 33.27 20.51
C ASP A 106 35.47 33.22 21.67
N ASP A 107 35.01 33.03 22.91
CA ASP A 107 35.88 32.86 24.08
C ASP A 107 36.74 31.59 24.00
N VAL A 108 36.18 30.48 23.50
CA VAL A 108 36.92 29.22 23.34
C VAL A 108 37.91 29.30 22.18
N LEU A 109 37.55 29.97 21.08
CA LEU A 109 38.47 30.25 19.97
C LEU A 109 39.62 31.16 20.42
N ALA A 110 39.34 32.19 21.21
CA ALA A 110 40.35 33.10 21.76
C ALA A 110 41.33 32.36 22.70
N LEU A 111 40.85 31.43 23.52
CA LEU A 111 41.70 30.60 24.37
C LEU A 111 42.56 29.61 23.58
N LEU A 112 42.07 29.08 22.45
CA LEU A 112 42.83 28.20 21.56
C LEU A 112 43.91 28.96 20.78
N ASP A 113 43.62 30.17 20.31
CA ASP A 113 44.61 31.03 19.63
C ASP A 113 45.70 31.51 20.60
N GLN A 114 45.33 31.89 21.84
CA GLN A 114 46.30 32.22 22.88
C GLN A 114 47.23 31.05 23.22
N ARG A 115 46.72 29.82 23.22
CA ARG A 115 47.51 28.62 23.50
C ARG A 115 48.40 28.20 22.33
N LYS A 116 48.09 28.61 21.10
CA LYS A 116 48.86 28.33 19.89
C LYS A 116 49.94 29.38 19.62
N ALA A 117 49.79 30.58 20.19
CA ALA A 117 50.72 31.70 20.05
C ALA A 117 51.81 31.76 21.16
N GLY A 118 51.84 30.81 22.09
CA GLY A 118 52.91 30.62 23.08
C GLY A 118 53.64 29.31 22.87
#